data_AF-A0A3D3B910-F1
#
_entry.id   AF-A0A3D3B910-F1
#
_cell.length_a   1.000
_cell.length_b   1.000
_cell.length_c   1.000
_cell.angle_alpha   90.00
_cell.angle_beta   90.00
_cell.angle_gamma   90.00
#
_symmetry.space_group_name_H-M   'P 1'
#
loop_
_entity.id
_entity.type
_entity.pdbx_description
1 polymer ?
#
loop_
_entity_poly.entity_id
_entity_poly.type
_entity_poly.pdbx_seq_one_letter_code
_entity_poly.pdbx_strand_id
1 'polypeptide(L)'
;MRIASGKQGWSALLSRFVTIAFAGIALIATAGTAPALSELKQILPPSAGAPADEGQDVPPGGEVNGGVPSPGTPGIPDPDPLINKPPTADTGENGPVDEQGPPPEVIYDIEKAPEPVRRLRQLIIEAAASGDIERLRPLLNPGPNQTQVMLDPGDPDPIATLKGLSGDPDGIEILAILLDVLSTGFVRVDAGTPDEMYIWPYFAEKPLTTLTAPEKVELLRIVTAGDYTDMLEIGNYNFFRVGISPDGQWKTFTAGD
;
A
#
# COMPACT_ATOMS: atom_id res chain seq x y z
N MET A 1 54.86 -41.13 -21.42
CA MET A 1 54.83 -41.55 -22.83
C MET A 1 53.89 -40.61 -23.57
N ARG A 2 54.45 -39.63 -24.30
CA ARG A 2 53.74 -38.62 -25.11
C ARG A 2 53.95 -38.96 -26.57
N ILE A 3 52.92 -38.89 -27.40
CA ILE A 3 53.03 -38.96 -28.86
C ILE A 3 52.22 -37.81 -29.45
N ALA A 4 52.96 -36.93 -30.15
CA ALA A 4 52.71 -36.16 -31.38
C ALA A 4 51.32 -35.57 -31.65
N SER A 5 51.14 -34.38 -32.21
CA SER A 5 51.66 -33.81 -33.48
C SER A 5 50.95 -32.45 -33.64
N GLY A 6 51.41 -31.38 -34.27
CA GLY A 6 52.50 -31.14 -35.21
C GLY A 6 52.62 -29.63 -35.46
N LYS A 7 53.76 -29.21 -36.01
CA LYS A 7 54.16 -27.83 -36.28
C LYS A 7 53.81 -27.41 -37.71
N GLN A 8 53.40 -26.15 -37.89
CA GLN A 8 53.65 -25.28 -39.06
C GLN A 8 53.08 -23.90 -38.69
N GLY A 9 53.71 -22.75 -38.88
CA GLY A 9 54.98 -22.38 -39.49
C GLY A 9 54.94 -20.86 -39.71
N TRP A 10 55.82 -20.15 -39.01
CA TRP A 10 56.50 -18.89 -39.37
C TRP A 10 55.71 -17.57 -39.56
N SER A 11 55.72 -16.78 -38.47
CA SER A 11 56.29 -15.42 -38.34
C SER A 11 56.45 -14.53 -39.58
N ALA A 12 55.84 -13.33 -39.52
CA ALA A 12 56.45 -11.99 -39.60
C ALA A 12 55.37 -10.98 -40.08
N LEU A 13 54.84 -10.09 -39.24
CA LEU A 13 55.42 -8.84 -38.71
C LEU A 13 55.05 -7.58 -39.54
N LEU A 14 54.72 -6.51 -38.80
CA LEU A 14 54.49 -5.09 -39.17
C LEU A 14 53.16 -4.76 -39.88
N SER A 15 52.16 -4.14 -39.23
CA SER A 15 52.11 -2.76 -38.68
C SER A 15 52.23 -1.67 -39.76
N ARG A 16 51.12 -0.95 -40.04
CA ARG A 16 50.97 0.51 -39.84
C ARG A 16 49.64 1.06 -40.40
N PHE A 17 48.94 1.77 -39.51
CA PHE A 17 48.13 2.99 -39.67
C PHE A 17 47.54 3.36 -41.04
N VAL A 18 46.21 3.48 -41.10
CA VAL A 18 45.54 4.59 -41.79
C VAL A 18 44.41 5.13 -40.91
N THR A 19 44.64 6.34 -40.43
CA THR A 19 43.67 7.25 -39.81
C THR A 19 42.78 7.85 -40.89
N ILE A 20 41.46 7.81 -40.74
CA ILE A 20 40.55 8.75 -41.44
C ILE A 20 39.61 9.34 -40.39
N ALA A 21 39.62 10.67 -40.33
CA ALA A 21 38.83 11.54 -39.49
C ALA A 21 37.87 12.39 -40.35
N PHE A 22 36.85 12.96 -39.68
CA PHE A 22 35.85 13.97 -40.12
C PHE A 22 34.70 13.43 -40.98
N ALA A 23 33.42 13.78 -40.79
CA ALA A 23 32.75 14.90 -40.10
C ALA A 23 31.39 14.37 -39.54
N GLY A 24 30.77 14.85 -38.46
CA GLY A 24 30.60 16.24 -38.05
C GLY A 24 29.18 16.72 -38.42
N ILE A 25 28.14 16.24 -37.74
CA ILE A 25 26.84 16.93 -37.63
C ILE A 25 26.37 16.82 -36.17
N ALA A 26 26.64 17.87 -35.41
CA ALA A 26 25.98 18.13 -34.14
C ALA A 26 24.69 18.89 -34.45
N LEU A 27 23.54 18.25 -34.22
CA LEU A 27 22.26 18.94 -34.26
C LEU A 27 21.98 19.50 -32.86
N ILE A 28 22.31 20.78 -32.67
CA ILE A 28 21.91 21.55 -31.49
C ILE A 28 20.45 21.95 -31.71
N ALA A 29 19.53 21.26 -31.05
CA ALA A 29 18.15 21.72 -30.90
C ALA A 29 18.01 22.40 -29.54
N THR A 30 18.26 23.72 -29.49
CA THR A 30 17.82 24.58 -28.39
C THR A 30 16.54 25.29 -28.80
N ALA A 31 15.40 24.75 -28.36
CA ALA A 31 14.11 25.43 -28.26
C ALA A 31 13.19 24.51 -27.45
N GLY A 32 12.54 24.88 -26.35
CA GLY A 32 12.50 26.06 -25.52
C GLY A 32 11.62 25.65 -24.34
N THR A 33 11.96 26.03 -23.12
CA THR A 33 11.08 25.83 -21.96
C THR A 33 9.82 26.68 -22.16
N ALA A 34 8.69 26.03 -22.43
CA ALA A 34 7.38 26.66 -22.40
C ALA A 34 6.72 26.35 -21.03
N PRO A 35 6.68 27.29 -20.08
CA PRO A 35 5.78 27.18 -18.94
C PRO A 35 4.33 27.35 -19.42
N ALA A 36 3.66 26.25 -19.74
CA ALA A 36 2.21 26.23 -19.95
C ALA A 36 1.49 26.15 -18.60
N LEU A 37 1.55 27.24 -17.82
CA LEU A 37 0.63 27.52 -16.73
C LEU A 37 -0.35 28.58 -17.21
N SER A 38 -1.26 28.19 -18.09
CA SER A 38 -2.40 29.04 -18.44
C SER A 38 -3.65 28.19 -18.49
N GLU A 39 -4.65 28.67 -17.77
CA GLU A 39 -6.05 28.22 -17.77
C GLU A 39 -6.39 27.01 -16.90
N LEU A 40 -6.25 27.21 -15.59
CA LEU A 40 -7.28 26.70 -14.65
C LEU A 40 -8.60 27.38 -15.01
N LYS A 41 -9.39 26.73 -15.87
CA LYS A 41 -10.75 27.14 -16.20
C LYS A 41 -11.60 27.05 -14.95
N GLN A 42 -11.93 28.21 -14.39
CA GLN A 42 -12.82 28.37 -13.26
C GLN A 42 -14.20 27.84 -13.67
N ILE A 43 -14.55 26.63 -13.24
CA ILE A 43 -15.87 26.06 -13.47
C ILE A 43 -16.80 26.69 -12.43
N LEU A 44 -17.44 27.80 -12.79
CA LEU A 44 -18.61 28.29 -12.05
C LEU A 44 -19.81 27.38 -12.39
N PRO A 45 -20.65 27.02 -11.40
CA PRO A 45 -21.84 26.21 -11.65
C PRO A 45 -22.90 27.05 -12.40
N PRO A 46 -23.63 26.49 -13.38
CA PRO A 46 -24.71 27.19 -14.04
C PRO A 46 -25.97 27.16 -13.18
N SER A 47 -26.40 28.32 -12.69
CA SER A 47 -27.77 28.55 -12.23
C SER A 47 -28.63 29.14 -13.36
N ALA A 48 -29.73 28.44 -13.60
CA ALA A 48 -31.05 28.91 -14.04
C ALA A 48 -31.25 29.45 -15.47
N GLY A 49 -32.20 28.81 -16.16
CA GLY A 49 -32.85 29.33 -17.37
C GLY A 49 -33.84 28.34 -17.98
N ALA A 50 -34.96 28.08 -17.29
CA ALA A 50 -36.14 27.43 -17.89
C ALA A 50 -37.12 28.52 -18.38
N PRO A 51 -37.83 28.33 -19.50
CA PRO A 51 -38.88 29.25 -19.92
C PRO A 51 -40.21 28.93 -19.22
N ALA A 52 -40.96 29.99 -18.96
CA ALA A 52 -42.27 30.02 -18.34
C ALA A 52 -43.40 29.56 -19.29
N ASP A 53 -44.47 29.00 -18.70
CA ASP A 53 -45.82 29.03 -19.26
C ASP A 53 -46.78 29.50 -18.15
N GLU A 54 -47.69 30.39 -18.51
CA GLU A 54 -48.61 31.14 -17.63
C GLU A 54 -49.96 30.42 -17.50
N GLY A 55 -50.63 30.55 -16.34
CA GLY A 55 -52.01 30.08 -16.18
C GLY A 55 -52.60 30.25 -14.77
N GLN A 56 -52.86 31.51 -14.40
CA GLN A 56 -53.89 32.07 -13.47
C GLN A 56 -54.62 31.17 -12.45
N ASP A 57 -54.55 31.53 -11.15
CA ASP A 57 -55.62 32.28 -10.43
C ASP A 57 -55.28 32.50 -8.93
N VAL A 58 -55.65 33.65 -8.38
CA VAL A 58 -55.51 34.11 -6.96
C VAL A 58 -56.79 34.90 -6.59
N PRO A 59 -57.08 35.35 -5.34
CA PRO A 59 -56.61 35.06 -3.96
C PRO A 59 -57.84 35.04 -2.97
N PRO A 60 -57.88 35.58 -1.70
CA PRO A 60 -56.87 35.90 -0.65
C PRO A 60 -57.27 35.55 0.83
N GLY A 61 -56.32 35.75 1.76
CA GLY A 61 -56.56 36.19 3.16
C GLY A 61 -55.80 35.36 4.20
N GLY A 62 -55.03 35.88 5.16
CA GLY A 62 -54.69 37.23 5.60
C GLY A 62 -53.60 37.16 6.69
N GLU A 63 -52.90 38.28 6.89
CA GLU A 63 -51.75 38.49 7.80
C GLU A 63 -52.13 38.45 9.30
N VAL A 64 -51.17 38.22 10.21
CA VAL A 64 -50.76 39.19 11.26
C VAL A 64 -49.52 38.75 12.07
N ASN A 65 -48.70 39.75 12.38
CA ASN A 65 -47.52 39.78 13.27
C ASN A 65 -47.87 39.70 14.78
N GLY A 66 -46.89 39.34 15.62
CA GLY A 66 -46.87 39.70 17.06
C GLY A 66 -45.93 38.86 17.94
N GLY A 67 -45.03 39.48 18.71
CA GLY A 67 -43.97 38.83 19.50
C GLY A 67 -44.25 38.57 21.01
N VAL A 68 -43.45 37.63 21.56
CA VAL A 68 -42.80 37.43 22.91
C VAL A 68 -43.55 37.97 24.17
N PRO A 69 -43.76 37.20 25.28
CA PRO A 69 -42.69 36.62 26.13
C PRO A 69 -42.93 35.29 26.89
N SER A 70 -41.82 34.73 27.41
CA SER A 70 -41.69 33.52 28.27
C SER A 70 -42.36 33.68 29.65
N PRO A 71 -42.86 32.58 30.27
CA PRO A 71 -42.25 32.15 31.54
C PRO A 71 -42.30 30.62 31.82
N GLY A 72 -41.27 30.12 32.52
CA GLY A 72 -41.42 29.15 33.61
C GLY A 72 -41.36 27.65 33.28
N THR A 73 -40.22 27.03 33.57
CA THR A 73 -40.02 25.57 33.68
C THR A 73 -40.72 25.00 34.92
N PRO A 74 -41.31 23.79 34.80
CA PRO A 74 -40.93 22.66 35.69
C PRO A 74 -40.66 21.41 34.82
N GLY A 75 -39.48 20.79 34.84
CA GLY A 75 -38.92 20.06 35.98
C GLY A 75 -39.42 18.62 35.93
N ILE A 76 -39.00 17.83 34.94
CA ILE A 76 -39.20 16.37 34.92
C ILE A 76 -37.85 15.72 35.33
N PRO A 77 -37.79 14.93 36.42
CA PRO A 77 -36.55 14.30 36.88
C PRO A 77 -36.18 13.08 36.04
N ASP A 78 -34.87 12.93 35.76
CA ASP A 78 -34.29 11.72 35.18
C ASP A 78 -34.40 10.54 36.17
N PRO A 79 -34.71 9.31 35.72
CA PRO A 79 -34.78 8.15 36.60
C PRO A 79 -33.38 7.62 36.97
N ASP A 80 -33.13 7.49 38.27
CA ASP A 80 -31.93 6.86 38.84
C ASP A 80 -31.78 5.38 38.42
N PRO A 81 -30.56 4.90 38.09
CA PRO A 81 -30.30 3.49 37.91
C PRO A 81 -30.19 2.78 39.27
N LEU A 82 -31.23 2.00 39.61
CA LEU A 82 -31.22 1.08 40.74
C LEU A 82 -30.50 -0.22 40.39
N ILE A 83 -29.17 -0.32 40.56
CA ILE A 83 -28.47 -1.56 40.98
C ILE A 83 -27.16 -1.17 41.67
N ASN A 84 -27.14 -1.33 43.00
CA ASN A 84 -25.94 -1.50 43.80
C ASN A 84 -25.81 -3.00 44.11
N LYS A 85 -24.75 -3.67 43.63
CA LYS A 85 -24.38 -5.02 44.08
C LYS A 85 -22.93 -4.98 44.62
N PRO A 86 -22.68 -5.50 45.85
CA PRO A 86 -21.38 -5.41 46.54
C PRO A 86 -20.30 -6.32 45.89
N PRO A 87 -19.00 -6.11 46.24
CA PRO A 87 -17.88 -6.63 45.48
C PRO A 87 -17.71 -8.12 45.73
N THR A 88 -17.81 -8.91 44.66
CA THR A 88 -17.33 -10.28 44.63
C THR A 88 -16.10 -10.30 43.75
N ALA A 89 -14.98 -10.70 44.34
CA ALA A 89 -13.76 -11.01 43.61
C ALA A 89 -14.07 -12.09 42.57
N ASP A 90 -14.01 -11.73 41.30
CA ASP A 90 -13.84 -12.66 40.20
C ASP A 90 -12.49 -12.36 39.58
N THR A 91 -11.64 -13.38 39.56
CA THR A 91 -10.27 -13.30 39.07
C THR A 91 -10.36 -13.48 37.57
N GLY A 92 -10.85 -12.44 36.89
CA GLY A 92 -10.82 -12.32 35.45
C GLY A 92 -9.61 -11.50 35.05
N GLU A 93 -8.43 -12.12 35.08
CA GLU A 93 -7.27 -11.61 34.34
C GLU A 93 -7.58 -11.68 32.84
N ASN A 94 -8.17 -10.60 32.33
CA ASN A 94 -8.01 -10.15 30.96
C ASN A 94 -7.84 -8.62 31.03
N GLY A 95 -6.76 -8.20 31.68
CA GLY A 95 -6.20 -6.89 31.38
C GLY A 95 -5.67 -6.92 29.94
N PRO A 96 -5.67 -5.78 29.22
CA PRO A 96 -4.90 -5.70 27.99
C PRO A 96 -3.45 -6.06 28.36
N VAL A 97 -2.89 -7.04 27.64
CA VAL A 97 -1.47 -7.37 27.74
C VAL A 97 -0.70 -6.19 27.16
N ASP A 98 -0.46 -5.16 27.97
CA ASP A 98 0.54 -4.13 27.73
C ASP A 98 1.93 -4.74 27.94
N GLU A 99 2.29 -5.73 27.12
CA GLU A 99 3.68 -6.15 26.90
C GLU A 99 4.21 -5.62 25.57
N GLN A 100 3.69 -4.48 25.13
CA GLN A 100 4.22 -3.80 23.96
C GLN A 100 5.46 -3.03 24.41
N GLY A 101 6.62 -3.61 24.10
CA GLY A 101 7.86 -2.86 24.00
C GLY A 101 7.69 -1.61 23.13
N PRO A 102 8.73 -0.75 23.01
CA PRO A 102 8.62 0.43 22.18
C PRO A 102 8.13 0.05 20.77
N PRO A 103 7.23 0.86 20.15
CA PRO A 103 6.72 0.58 18.80
C PRO A 103 7.87 0.28 17.83
N PRO A 104 7.73 -0.70 16.93
CA PRO A 104 8.78 -1.05 15.98
C PRO A 104 9.30 0.19 15.22
N GLU A 105 10.62 0.28 15.03
CA GLU A 105 11.22 1.36 14.23
C GLU A 105 10.75 1.21 12.77
N VAL A 106 10.16 2.28 12.24
CA VAL A 106 9.79 2.35 10.82
C VAL A 106 11.03 2.69 10.00
N ILE A 107 11.36 1.83 9.04
CA ILE A 107 12.53 1.92 8.18
C ILE A 107 12.08 2.22 6.74
N TYR A 108 12.47 3.37 6.22
CA TYR A 108 12.21 3.76 4.83
C TYR A 108 13.40 3.50 3.90
N ASP A 109 14.61 3.48 4.45
CA ASP A 109 15.83 3.23 3.69
C ASP A 109 16.02 1.72 3.50
N ILE A 110 15.80 1.24 2.27
CA ILE A 110 15.95 -0.17 1.94
C ILE A 110 17.36 -0.70 2.20
N GLU A 111 18.40 0.15 2.15
CA GLU A 111 19.79 -0.27 2.40
C GLU A 111 20.03 -0.76 3.83
N LYS A 112 19.13 -0.42 4.76
CA LYS A 112 19.15 -0.94 6.15
C LYS A 112 18.67 -2.39 6.27
N ALA A 113 17.96 -2.93 5.27
CA ALA A 113 17.61 -4.35 5.25
C ALA A 113 18.80 -5.22 4.81
N PRO A 114 18.91 -6.49 5.23
CA PRO A 114 19.93 -7.42 4.73
C PRO A 114 19.90 -7.58 3.21
N GLU A 115 21.06 -7.82 2.59
CA GLU A 115 21.16 -8.00 1.13
C GLU A 115 20.17 -9.03 0.55
N PRO A 116 19.96 -10.20 1.18
CA PRO A 116 18.99 -11.17 0.67
C PRO A 116 17.56 -10.63 0.61
N VAL A 117 17.16 -9.84 1.62
CA VAL A 117 15.85 -9.19 1.69
C VAL A 117 15.71 -8.17 0.56
N ARG A 118 16.72 -7.30 0.37
CA ARG A 118 16.72 -6.29 -0.69
C ARG A 118 16.62 -6.94 -2.07
N ARG A 119 17.40 -7.99 -2.28
CA ARG A 119 17.43 -8.75 -3.54
C ARG A 119 16.08 -9.39 -3.83
N LEU A 120 15.47 -10.09 -2.87
CA LEU A 120 14.16 -10.68 -3.06
C LEU A 120 13.09 -9.62 -3.34
N ARG A 121 13.06 -8.53 -2.56
CA ARG A 121 12.13 -7.39 -2.81
C ARG A 121 12.26 -6.86 -4.23
N GLN A 122 13.49 -6.67 -4.71
CA GLN A 122 13.75 -6.20 -6.07
C GLN A 122 13.21 -7.18 -7.13
N LEU A 123 13.42 -8.49 -6.94
CA LEU A 123 12.88 -9.52 -7.84
C LEU A 123 11.34 -9.53 -7.87
N ILE A 124 10.69 -9.35 -6.71
CA ILE A 124 9.22 -9.25 -6.63
C ILE A 124 8.73 -8.03 -7.39
N ILE A 125 9.37 -6.87 -7.20
CA ILE A 125 9.03 -5.62 -7.91
C ILE A 125 9.21 -5.79 -9.43
N GLU A 126 10.31 -6.40 -9.87
CA GLU A 126 10.55 -6.65 -11.30
C GLU A 126 9.52 -7.62 -11.91
N ALA A 127 9.14 -8.66 -11.17
CA ALA A 127 8.10 -9.58 -11.59
C ALA A 127 6.74 -8.87 -11.69
N ALA A 128 6.35 -8.11 -10.66
CA ALA A 128 5.08 -7.38 -10.64
C ALA A 128 5.01 -6.31 -11.74
N ALA A 129 6.07 -5.52 -11.93
CA ALA A 129 6.15 -4.47 -12.94
C ALA A 129 6.08 -5.00 -14.39
N SER A 130 6.32 -6.30 -14.60
CA SER A 130 6.18 -6.93 -15.92
C SER A 130 4.73 -7.13 -16.36
N GLY A 131 3.78 -7.16 -15.41
CA GLY A 131 2.39 -7.56 -15.66
C GLY A 131 2.18 -9.07 -15.86
N ASP A 132 3.21 -9.90 -15.76
CA ASP A 132 3.12 -11.35 -15.86
C ASP A 132 3.22 -12.01 -14.47
N ILE A 133 2.07 -12.37 -13.91
CA ILE A 133 1.97 -12.97 -12.57
C ILE A 133 2.75 -14.28 -12.45
N GLU A 134 2.95 -15.03 -13.54
CA GLU A 134 3.71 -16.28 -13.51
C GLU A 134 5.19 -16.04 -13.17
N ARG A 135 5.71 -14.82 -13.34
CA ARG A 135 7.07 -14.46 -12.91
C ARG A 135 7.24 -14.45 -11.39
N LEU A 136 6.16 -14.44 -10.61
CA LEU A 136 6.21 -14.62 -9.16
C LEU A 136 6.46 -16.08 -8.77
N ARG A 137 6.05 -17.05 -9.61
CA ARG A 137 6.12 -18.49 -9.30
C ARG A 137 7.48 -18.97 -8.77
N PRO A 138 8.64 -18.62 -9.38
CA PRO A 138 9.93 -19.04 -8.84
C PRO A 138 10.28 -18.39 -7.49
N LEU A 139 9.65 -17.27 -7.12
CA LEU A 139 9.88 -16.55 -5.86
C LEU A 139 9.02 -17.08 -4.71
N LEU A 140 7.93 -17.79 -5.01
CA LEU A 140 6.97 -18.33 -4.04
C LEU A 140 7.41 -19.65 -3.39
N ASN A 141 8.63 -20.12 -3.67
CA ASN A 141 9.31 -21.25 -3.00
C ASN A 141 8.47 -22.55 -2.92
N PRO A 142 8.02 -23.15 -4.04
CA PRO A 142 7.13 -24.31 -4.02
C PRO A 142 7.67 -25.46 -3.15
N GLY A 143 6.79 -26.10 -2.39
CA GLY A 143 7.12 -27.21 -1.48
C GLY A 143 7.04 -26.81 0.00
N PRO A 144 7.83 -27.41 0.90
CA PRO A 144 7.73 -27.19 2.36
C PRO A 144 7.94 -25.75 2.81
N ASN A 145 8.53 -24.92 1.94
CA ASN A 145 8.93 -23.54 2.19
C ASN A 145 8.07 -22.55 1.39
N GLN A 146 6.93 -22.99 0.86
CA GLN A 146 6.03 -22.19 0.04
C GLN A 146 5.58 -20.93 0.77
N THR A 147 5.59 -19.82 0.04
CA THR A 147 5.07 -18.55 0.54
C THR A 147 3.59 -18.71 0.88
N GLN A 148 3.22 -18.28 2.08
CA GLN A 148 1.84 -18.27 2.51
C GLN A 148 1.11 -17.10 1.85
N VAL A 149 0.19 -17.39 0.95
CA VAL A 149 -0.60 -16.38 0.23
C VAL A 149 -2.03 -16.19 0.78
N MET A 150 -2.45 -17.09 1.68
CA MET A 150 -3.69 -17.01 2.45
C MET A 150 -3.43 -17.57 3.87
N LEU A 151 -4.22 -17.12 4.84
CA LEU A 151 -4.15 -17.63 6.21
C LEU A 151 -4.62 -19.09 6.30
N ASP A 152 -5.60 -19.47 5.48
CA ASP A 152 -6.11 -20.84 5.37
C ASP A 152 -5.53 -21.62 4.18
N PRO A 153 -5.45 -22.97 4.26
CA PRO A 153 -4.97 -23.82 3.18
C PRO A 153 -5.94 -23.77 1.98
N GLY A 154 -5.62 -22.90 1.04
CA GLY A 154 -6.30 -22.76 -0.26
C GLY A 154 -5.80 -23.77 -1.31
N ASP A 155 -5.77 -23.33 -2.56
CA ASP A 155 -5.25 -24.11 -3.69
C ASP A 155 -3.74 -24.40 -3.49
N PRO A 156 -3.24 -25.62 -3.75
CA PRO A 156 -1.81 -25.91 -3.70
C PRO A 156 -0.97 -25.03 -4.66
N ASP A 157 -1.57 -24.53 -5.75
CA ASP A 157 -0.95 -23.55 -6.63
C ASP A 157 -1.08 -22.12 -6.06
N PRO A 158 0.04 -21.49 -5.65
CA PRO A 158 -0.03 -20.16 -5.07
C PRO A 158 -0.37 -19.11 -6.12
N ILE A 159 -0.07 -19.32 -7.42
CA ILE A 159 -0.47 -18.37 -8.46
C ILE A 159 -1.98 -18.42 -8.70
N ALA A 160 -2.57 -19.61 -8.69
CA ALA A 160 -4.03 -19.75 -8.79
C ALA A 160 -4.72 -19.06 -7.61
N THR A 161 -4.18 -19.23 -6.40
CA THR A 161 -4.67 -18.54 -5.21
C THR A 161 -4.58 -17.02 -5.35
N LEU A 162 -3.43 -16.48 -5.78
CA LEU A 162 -3.26 -15.04 -6.00
C LEU A 162 -4.26 -14.49 -7.03
N LYS A 163 -4.48 -15.20 -8.14
CA LYS A 163 -5.51 -14.80 -9.11
C LYS A 163 -6.90 -14.80 -8.51
N GLY A 164 -7.21 -15.74 -7.63
CA GLY A 164 -8.50 -15.81 -6.92
C GLY A 164 -8.72 -14.64 -5.94
N LEU A 165 -7.65 -14.02 -5.44
CA LEU A 165 -7.71 -12.82 -4.60
C LEU A 165 -7.83 -11.52 -5.42
N SER A 166 -7.58 -11.59 -6.72
CA SER A 166 -7.62 -10.46 -7.63
C SER A 166 -9.07 -10.22 -8.12
N GLY A 167 -9.44 -8.96 -8.28
CA GLY A 167 -10.69 -8.52 -8.90
C GLY A 167 -10.71 -8.68 -10.43
N ASP A 168 -9.57 -9.07 -11.02
CA ASP A 168 -9.40 -9.37 -12.44
C ASP A 168 -8.86 -10.80 -12.65
N PRO A 169 -9.20 -11.47 -13.76
CA PRO A 169 -8.82 -12.86 -13.98
C PRO A 169 -7.31 -13.08 -14.22
N ASP A 170 -6.57 -12.02 -14.55
CA ASP A 170 -5.17 -12.10 -14.92
C ASP A 170 -4.24 -11.91 -13.71
N GLY A 171 -4.76 -11.42 -12.59
CA GLY A 171 -3.99 -11.15 -11.37
C GLY A 171 -3.30 -9.79 -11.38
N ILE A 172 -3.71 -8.87 -12.27
CA ILE A 172 -3.08 -7.57 -12.46
C ILE A 172 -3.24 -6.69 -11.23
N GLU A 173 -4.39 -6.72 -10.57
CA GLU A 173 -4.62 -5.99 -9.31
C GLU A 173 -3.63 -6.42 -8.23
N ILE A 174 -3.39 -7.73 -8.06
CA ILE A 174 -2.40 -8.24 -7.10
C ILE A 174 -0.99 -7.74 -7.41
N LEU A 175 -0.60 -7.69 -8.69
CA LEU A 175 0.71 -7.14 -9.07
C LEU A 175 0.81 -5.64 -8.74
N ALA A 176 -0.25 -4.87 -8.97
CA ALA A 176 -0.29 -3.46 -8.59
C ALA A 176 -0.19 -3.28 -7.07
N ILE A 177 -0.97 -4.05 -6.30
CA ILE A 177 -0.93 -4.05 -4.83
C ILE A 177 0.47 -4.37 -4.31
N LEU A 178 1.17 -5.37 -4.88
CA LEU A 178 2.55 -5.69 -4.50
C LEU A 178 3.50 -4.50 -4.68
N LEU A 179 3.39 -3.77 -5.80
CA LEU A 179 4.20 -2.58 -6.05
C LEU A 179 3.90 -1.48 -5.05
N ASP A 180 2.62 -1.23 -4.78
CA ASP A 180 2.17 -0.19 -3.85
C ASP A 180 2.61 -0.49 -2.42
N VAL A 181 2.38 -1.72 -1.93
CA VAL A 181 2.81 -2.17 -0.59
C VAL A 181 4.33 -2.14 -0.45
N LEU A 182 5.08 -2.65 -1.43
CA LEU A 182 6.54 -2.65 -1.35
C LEU A 182 7.15 -1.25 -1.50
N SER A 183 6.39 -0.26 -1.95
CA SER A 183 6.85 1.13 -2.06
C SER A 183 6.89 1.90 -0.74
N THR A 184 6.25 1.37 0.31
CA THR A 184 6.20 2.00 1.64
C THR A 184 7.45 1.71 2.48
N GLY A 185 7.51 2.31 3.67
CA GLY A 185 8.41 1.85 4.73
C GLY A 185 8.08 0.42 5.22
N PHE A 186 9.03 -0.18 5.94
CA PHE A 186 8.91 -1.49 6.58
C PHE A 186 9.34 -1.46 8.02
N VAL A 187 9.05 -2.55 8.75
CA VAL A 187 9.59 -2.78 10.08
C VAL A 187 10.34 -4.09 10.13
N ARG A 188 11.23 -4.22 11.12
CA ARG A 188 11.87 -5.48 11.50
C ARG A 188 11.23 -5.95 12.79
N VAL A 189 10.62 -7.13 12.76
CA VAL A 189 9.99 -7.76 13.94
C VAL A 189 10.80 -8.97 14.41
N ASP A 190 10.60 -9.33 15.67
CA ASP A 190 11.17 -10.54 16.30
C ASP A 190 12.68 -10.73 16.09
N ALA A 191 13.41 -9.62 16.12
CA ALA A 191 14.83 -9.58 15.81
C ALA A 191 15.65 -10.55 16.68
N GLY A 192 16.46 -11.37 16.01
CA GLY A 192 17.32 -12.38 16.66
C GLY A 192 16.62 -13.70 16.98
N THR A 193 15.33 -13.86 16.63
CA THR A 193 14.58 -15.11 16.80
C THR A 193 14.47 -15.87 15.47
N PRO A 194 14.07 -17.15 15.48
CA PRO A 194 13.72 -17.89 14.26
C PRO A 194 12.58 -17.26 13.45
N ASP A 195 11.75 -16.44 14.09
CA ASP A 195 10.58 -15.79 13.50
C ASP A 195 10.88 -14.36 13.00
N GLU A 196 12.16 -13.93 13.03
CA GLU A 196 12.58 -12.62 12.54
C GLU A 196 12.06 -12.37 11.12
N MET A 197 11.43 -11.20 10.91
CA MET A 197 10.83 -10.85 9.63
C MET A 197 10.94 -9.36 9.33
N TYR A 198 11.01 -9.04 8.04
CA TYR A 198 10.90 -7.70 7.48
C TYR A 198 9.51 -7.57 6.84
N ILE A 199 8.69 -6.66 7.37
CA ILE A 199 7.25 -6.58 7.04
C ILE A 199 6.93 -5.26 6.36
N TRP A 200 6.28 -5.35 5.19
CA TRP A 200 5.67 -4.24 4.46
C TRP A 200 4.13 -4.38 4.44
N PRO A 201 3.36 -3.28 4.52
CA PRO A 201 3.82 -1.97 4.95
C PRO A 201 4.01 -1.94 6.48
N TYR A 202 4.73 -0.95 7.01
CA TYR A 202 4.86 -0.77 8.46
C TYR A 202 3.53 -0.56 9.20
N PHE A 203 2.44 -0.21 8.49
CA PHE A 203 1.09 -0.11 9.05
C PHE A 203 0.57 -1.42 9.65
N ALA A 204 1.08 -2.57 9.18
CA ALA A 204 0.74 -3.87 9.75
C ALA A 204 1.17 -4.01 11.22
N GLU A 205 2.20 -3.27 11.63
CA GLU A 205 2.85 -3.39 12.94
C GLU A 205 2.81 -2.07 13.74
N LYS A 206 2.10 -1.05 13.24
CA LYS A 206 1.94 0.26 13.87
C LYS A 206 0.45 0.56 14.09
N PRO A 207 0.02 0.93 15.31
CA PRO A 207 -1.38 1.25 15.57
C PRO A 207 -1.86 2.42 14.70
N LEU A 208 -2.95 2.23 13.97
CA LEU A 208 -3.47 3.20 12.98
C LEU A 208 -3.88 4.55 13.60
N THR A 209 -4.24 4.55 14.88
CA THR A 209 -4.57 5.75 15.66
C THR A 209 -3.35 6.62 15.96
N THR A 210 -2.13 6.09 15.81
CA THR A 210 -0.86 6.79 16.07
C THR A 210 -0.22 7.37 14.82
N LEU A 211 -0.83 7.17 13.64
CA LEU A 211 -0.29 7.67 12.38
C LEU A 211 -0.27 9.20 12.35
N THR A 212 0.86 9.76 11.96
CA THR A 212 1.02 11.19 11.67
C THR A 212 0.32 11.54 10.36
N ALA A 213 0.10 12.83 10.09
CA ALA A 213 -0.56 13.26 8.86
C ALA A 213 0.16 12.77 7.56
N PRO A 214 1.50 12.83 7.45
CA PRO A 214 2.20 12.25 6.31
C PRO A 214 2.01 10.72 6.17
N GLU A 215 2.02 9.99 7.28
CA GLU A 215 1.82 8.53 7.28
C GLU A 215 0.39 8.16 6.87
N LYS A 216 -0.61 8.96 7.26
CA LYS A 216 -1.99 8.80 6.77
C LYS A 216 -2.10 9.04 5.26
N VAL A 217 -1.34 10.01 4.72
CA VAL A 217 -1.29 10.22 3.27
C VAL A 217 -0.67 9.01 2.58
N GLU A 218 0.37 8.41 3.14
CA GLU A 218 0.99 7.20 2.60
C GLU A 218 0.02 6.00 2.64
N LEU A 219 -0.68 5.79 3.75
CA LEU A 219 -1.72 4.75 3.85
C LEU A 219 -2.82 4.97 2.80
N LEU A 220 -3.31 6.19 2.64
CA LEU A 220 -4.36 6.52 1.67
C LEU A 220 -3.90 6.46 0.20
N ARG A 221 -2.63 6.18 -0.07
CA ARG A 221 -2.15 5.82 -1.42
C ARG A 221 -2.35 4.33 -1.73
N ILE A 222 -2.41 3.49 -0.70
CA ILE A 222 -2.54 2.03 -0.85
C ILE A 222 -3.95 1.53 -0.57
N VAL A 223 -4.75 2.27 0.21
CA VAL A 223 -6.13 1.93 0.55
C VAL A 223 -7.04 3.14 0.38
N THR A 224 -8.35 2.93 0.27
CA THR A 224 -9.31 4.03 0.17
C THR A 224 -9.60 4.66 1.54
N ALA A 225 -10.22 5.84 1.54
CA ALA A 225 -10.68 6.47 2.78
C ALA A 225 -11.79 5.69 3.48
N GLY A 226 -12.58 4.91 2.73
CA GLY A 226 -13.57 3.98 3.28
C GLY A 226 -12.87 2.88 4.06
N ASP A 227 -11.95 2.17 3.41
CA ASP A 227 -11.18 1.10 4.04
C ASP A 227 -10.41 1.57 5.27
N TYR A 228 -9.81 2.76 5.22
CA TYR A 228 -9.14 3.35 6.40
C TYR A 228 -10.11 3.59 7.55
N THR A 229 -11.34 4.02 7.27
CA THR A 229 -12.37 4.22 8.31
C THR A 229 -12.74 2.88 8.94
N ASP A 230 -12.98 1.85 8.12
CA ASP A 230 -13.31 0.51 8.58
C ASP A 230 -12.17 -0.09 9.44
N MET A 231 -10.92 0.08 9.00
CA MET A 231 -9.74 -0.33 9.77
C MET A 231 -9.61 0.39 11.12
N LEU A 232 -10.03 1.65 11.22
CA LEU A 232 -10.04 2.37 12.51
C LEU A 232 -11.13 1.83 13.45
N GLU A 233 -12.27 1.41 12.91
CA GLU A 233 -13.36 0.82 13.69
C GLU A 233 -12.98 -0.56 14.24
N ILE A 234 -12.34 -1.40 13.42
CA ILE A 234 -11.84 -2.72 13.83
C ILE A 234 -10.59 -2.59 14.71
N GLY A 235 -9.77 -1.56 14.47
CA GLY A 235 -8.57 -1.25 15.24
C GLY A 235 -7.28 -1.89 14.72
N ASN A 236 -7.31 -2.54 13.56
CA ASN A 236 -6.15 -3.17 12.94
C ASN A 236 -6.03 -2.83 11.44
N TYR A 237 -4.81 -2.92 10.92
CA TYR A 237 -4.58 -2.93 9.47
C TYR A 237 -4.96 -4.31 8.92
N ASN A 238 -5.91 -4.37 7.99
CA ASN A 238 -6.41 -5.61 7.40
C ASN A 238 -6.17 -5.73 5.88
N PHE A 239 -5.36 -4.85 5.29
CA PHE A 239 -4.99 -4.96 3.88
C PHE A 239 -3.75 -5.85 3.67
N PHE A 240 -3.28 -5.97 2.43
CA PHE A 240 -2.17 -6.86 2.06
C PHE A 240 -0.86 -6.53 2.77
N ARG A 241 -0.09 -7.58 3.08
CA ARG A 241 1.19 -7.54 3.79
C ARG A 241 2.21 -8.42 3.09
N VAL A 242 3.46 -8.00 3.01
CA VAL A 242 4.58 -8.82 2.55
C VAL A 242 5.53 -9.07 3.72
N GLY A 243 5.85 -10.33 3.99
CA GLY A 243 6.83 -10.74 4.98
C GLY A 243 8.01 -11.48 4.36
N ILE A 244 9.22 -10.98 4.59
CA ILE A 244 10.47 -11.56 4.10
C ILE A 244 11.40 -11.88 5.28
N SER A 245 11.93 -13.09 5.34
CA SER A 245 12.90 -13.48 6.37
C SER A 245 14.30 -12.93 6.09
N PRO A 246 15.20 -12.84 7.09
CA PRO A 246 16.55 -12.25 6.93
C PRO A 246 17.41 -12.90 5.84
N ASP A 247 17.17 -14.18 5.54
CA ASP A 247 17.86 -14.95 4.50
C ASP A 247 17.24 -14.79 3.10
N GLY A 248 16.20 -13.95 2.96
CA GLY A 248 15.58 -13.62 1.68
C GLY A 248 14.57 -14.65 1.19
N GLN A 249 13.96 -15.43 2.09
CA GLN A 249 12.79 -16.24 1.76
C GLN A 249 11.52 -15.37 1.83
N TRP A 250 10.67 -15.47 0.81
CA TRP A 250 9.34 -14.85 0.85
C TRP A 250 8.43 -15.70 1.73
N LYS A 251 8.16 -15.25 2.96
CA LYS A 251 7.40 -16.02 3.95
C LYS A 251 5.91 -15.86 3.76
N THR A 252 5.44 -14.62 3.66
CA THR A 252 4.01 -14.31 3.61
C THR A 252 3.69 -13.25 2.56
N PHE A 253 2.56 -13.41 1.90
CA PHE A 253 1.85 -12.36 1.18
C PHE A 253 0.35 -12.52 1.41
N THR A 254 -0.18 -11.91 2.48
CA THR A 254 -1.54 -12.17 2.95
C THR A 254 -2.32 -10.86 3.08
N ALA A 255 -3.62 -10.87 2.78
CA ALA A 255 -4.54 -9.88 3.30
C ALA A 255 -4.84 -10.19 4.78
N GLY A 256 -5.11 -9.17 5.61
CA GLY A 256 -5.49 -9.39 7.00
C GLY A 256 -6.99 -9.68 7.14
N ASP A 257 -7.36 -10.24 8.30
CA ASP A 257 -8.74 -10.37 8.78
C ASP A 257 -8.96 -9.47 10.01
#